data_AF-A0A7S1D8B3-F1
#
_entry.id   AF-A0A7S1D8B3-F1
#
_cell.length_a   1.000
_cell.length_b   1.000
_cell.length_c   1.000
_cell.angle_alpha   90.00
_cell.angle_beta   90.00
_cell.angle_gamma   90.00
#
_symmetry.space_group_name_H-M   'P 1'
#
loop_
_entity.id
_entity.type
_entity.pdbx_description
1 polymer ?
#
loop_
_entity_poly.entity_id
_entity_poly.type
_entity_poly.pdbx_seq_one_letter_code
_entity_poly.pdbx_strand_id
1 'polypeptide(L)'
;MFEFNLINRKNIKVIEACQDLGVTPLILNPLGKKRLASGLFTTNDLRGGKPNGPKPFGYKKLEKLNPLHVVQETVADRAKRRGGGNDLDRRMRGRRGSRAYEPEASMSVEVSSAQVAINYVIAKGGIPLVDVYNMETAQEVVACLGWQLTKDEVAMLDSAVD
;
A
#
# COMPACT_ATOMS: atom_id res chain seq x y z
N MET A 1 5.90 -8.43 -16.51
CA MET A 1 4.97 -7.50 -15.82
C MET A 1 3.59 -8.14 -15.81
N PHE A 2 2.91 -8.14 -14.66
CA PHE A 2 1.60 -8.78 -14.51
C PHE A 2 0.84 -8.18 -13.32
N GLU A 3 -0.47 -8.45 -13.21
CA GLU A 3 -1.28 -7.99 -12.08
C GLU A 3 -1.05 -8.87 -10.85
N PHE A 4 -0.84 -8.23 -9.70
CA PHE A 4 -0.79 -8.86 -8.37
C PHE A 4 -1.11 -7.82 -7.29
N ASN A 5 -1.94 -8.17 -6.32
CA ASN A 5 -2.30 -7.34 -5.16
C ASN A 5 -2.95 -8.21 -4.07
N LEU A 6 -3.27 -7.61 -2.92
CA LEU A 6 -3.85 -8.32 -1.76
C LEU A 6 -5.08 -9.17 -2.11
N ILE A 7 -5.96 -8.69 -3.01
CA ILE A 7 -7.22 -9.38 -3.35
C ILE A 7 -7.12 -10.21 -4.66
N ASN A 8 -5.97 -10.18 -5.34
CA ASN A 8 -5.71 -10.94 -6.56
C ASN A 8 -4.29 -11.53 -6.51
N ARG A 9 -4.16 -12.71 -5.89
CA ARG A 9 -2.88 -13.39 -5.65
C ARG A 9 -2.56 -14.51 -6.65
N LYS A 10 -3.29 -14.60 -7.76
CA LYS A 10 -3.16 -15.69 -8.75
C LYS A 10 -1.75 -15.90 -9.31
N ASN A 11 -0.97 -14.82 -9.39
CA ASN A 11 0.37 -14.83 -9.97
C ASN A 11 1.50 -14.94 -8.92
N ILE A 12 1.21 -15.33 -7.67
CA ILE A 12 2.25 -15.45 -6.63
C ILE A 12 3.39 -16.39 -7.04
N LYS A 13 3.07 -17.53 -7.64
CA LYS A 13 4.06 -18.50 -8.14
C LYS A 13 4.97 -17.93 -9.23
N VAL A 14 4.49 -16.93 -9.97
CA VAL A 14 5.29 -16.23 -10.99
C VAL A 14 6.28 -15.29 -10.30
N ILE A 15 5.90 -14.66 -9.19
CA ILE A 15 6.84 -13.85 -8.38
C ILE A 15 7.93 -14.76 -7.79
N GLU A 16 7.55 -15.90 -7.21
CA GLU A 16 8.49 -16.89 -6.66
C GLU A 16 9.48 -17.37 -7.73
N ALA A 17 8.99 -17.77 -8.91
CA ALA A 17 9.86 -18.17 -10.03
C ALA A 17 10.78 -17.04 -10.52
N CYS A 18 10.30 -15.78 -10.53
CA CYS A 18 11.16 -14.64 -10.85
C CYS A 18 12.28 -14.48 -9.81
N GLN A 19 11.97 -14.62 -8.52
CA GLN A 19 12.96 -14.54 -7.43
C GLN A 19 14.03 -15.64 -7.56
N ASP A 20 13.63 -16.88 -7.82
CA ASP A 20 14.55 -18.01 -8.03
C ASP A 20 15.53 -17.78 -9.19
N LEU A 21 15.09 -17.03 -10.20
CA LEU A 21 15.89 -16.66 -11.38
C LEU A 21 16.66 -15.33 -11.21
N GLY A 22 16.57 -14.68 -10.05
CA GLY A 22 17.21 -13.38 -9.81
C GLY A 22 16.58 -12.20 -10.57
N VAL A 23 15.32 -12.33 -10.99
CA VAL A 23 14.55 -11.29 -11.69
C VAL A 23 13.53 -10.67 -10.74
N THR A 24 13.38 -9.35 -10.77
CA THR A 24 12.31 -8.66 -10.01
C THR A 24 11.18 -8.22 -10.94
N PRO A 25 9.95 -8.75 -10.78
CA PRO A 25 8.84 -8.40 -11.67
C PRO A 25 8.27 -7.02 -11.33
N LEU A 26 7.92 -6.26 -12.38
CA LEU A 26 7.03 -5.10 -12.26
C LEU A 26 5.58 -5.59 -12.08
N ILE A 27 4.90 -5.05 -11.07
CA ILE A 27 3.54 -5.44 -10.67
C ILE A 27 2.54 -4.34 -11.00
N LEU A 28 1.54 -4.69 -11.80
CA LEU A 28 0.43 -3.82 -12.19
C LEU A 28 -0.68 -3.82 -11.14
N ASN A 29 -1.37 -2.69 -11.02
CA ASN A 29 -2.53 -2.50 -10.14
C ASN A 29 -2.26 -3.00 -8.70
N PRO A 30 -1.22 -2.51 -8.00
CA PRO A 30 -0.88 -2.96 -6.65
C PRO A 30 -1.99 -2.70 -5.62
N LEU A 31 -2.87 -1.73 -5.90
CA LEU A 31 -4.06 -1.42 -5.10
C LEU A 31 -5.35 -2.09 -5.64
N GLY A 32 -5.23 -2.95 -6.64
CA GLY A 32 -6.37 -3.53 -7.35
C GLY A 32 -7.11 -2.54 -8.26
N LYS A 33 -8.01 -3.07 -9.09
CA LYS A 33 -8.81 -2.25 -10.02
C LYS A 33 -9.60 -1.19 -9.26
N LYS A 34 -9.49 0.07 -9.69
CA LYS A 34 -10.08 1.23 -9.00
C LYS A 34 -9.72 1.31 -7.51
N ARG A 35 -8.52 0.84 -7.14
CA ARG A 35 -7.97 0.86 -5.78
C ARG A 35 -8.78 0.05 -4.75
N LEU A 36 -9.48 -1.01 -5.18
CA LEU A 36 -10.31 -1.83 -4.29
C LEU A 36 -9.57 -2.45 -3.09
N ALA A 37 -8.28 -2.75 -3.24
CA ALA A 37 -7.46 -3.35 -2.18
C ALA A 37 -6.85 -2.32 -1.22
N SER A 38 -7.17 -1.04 -1.37
CA SER A 38 -6.53 0.05 -0.60
C SER A 38 -7.15 0.30 0.78
N GLY A 39 -8.30 -0.31 1.10
CA GLY A 39 -9.09 0.05 2.29
C GLY A 39 -9.78 1.41 2.19
N LEU A 40 -9.64 2.14 1.07
CA LEU A 40 -10.28 3.44 0.86
C LEU A 40 -11.82 3.31 0.81
N PHE A 41 -12.33 2.22 0.26
CA PHE A 41 -13.77 1.95 0.17
C PHE A 41 -14.15 0.85 1.15
N THR A 42 -14.99 1.15 2.11
CA THR A 42 -15.42 0.21 3.16
C THR A 42 -16.95 0.15 3.24
N THR A 43 -17.52 -0.76 4.03
CA THR A 43 -18.98 -0.78 4.26
C THR A 43 -19.49 0.49 4.95
N ASN A 44 -18.61 1.18 5.70
CA ASN A 44 -18.94 2.43 6.39
C ASN A 44 -18.73 3.66 5.48
N ASP A 45 -17.87 3.55 4.48
CA ASP A 45 -17.63 4.59 3.49
C ASP A 45 -17.53 4.03 2.07
N LEU A 46 -18.66 4.04 1.37
CA LEU A 46 -18.75 3.58 -0.02
C LEU A 46 -18.13 4.57 -1.03
N ARG A 47 -17.76 5.79 -0.61
CA ARG A 47 -17.31 6.88 -1.49
C ARG A 47 -15.83 7.22 -1.33
N GLY A 48 -15.18 6.67 -0.31
CA GLY A 48 -13.74 6.81 -0.11
C GLY A 48 -13.33 8.24 0.24
N GLY A 49 -13.90 8.77 1.31
CA GLY A 49 -13.62 10.09 1.86
C GLY A 49 -14.25 11.24 1.08
N LYS A 50 -15.00 10.96 0.01
CA LYS A 50 -15.59 11.98 -0.88
C LYS A 50 -17.10 12.11 -0.64
N PRO A 51 -17.60 13.16 0.04
CA PRO A 51 -19.01 13.30 0.39
C PRO A 51 -19.96 13.14 -0.82
N ASN A 52 -19.58 13.70 -1.96
CA ASN A 52 -20.32 13.61 -3.23
C ASN A 52 -19.59 12.75 -4.28
N GLY A 53 -18.68 11.88 -3.85
CA GLY A 53 -17.92 11.00 -4.72
C GLY A 53 -18.74 9.83 -5.27
N PRO A 54 -18.27 9.17 -6.34
CA PRO A 54 -18.91 7.97 -6.87
C PRO A 54 -18.87 6.84 -5.84
N LYS A 55 -19.80 5.88 -5.98
CA LYS A 55 -19.79 4.60 -5.25
C LYS A 55 -19.34 3.49 -6.22
N PRO A 56 -18.03 3.31 -6.46
CA PRO A 56 -17.55 2.39 -7.50
C PRO A 56 -17.84 0.92 -7.19
N PHE A 57 -18.17 0.60 -5.93
CA PHE A 57 -18.43 -0.76 -5.45
C PHE A 57 -19.72 -0.81 -4.62
N GLY A 58 -20.46 -1.90 -4.72
CA GLY A 58 -21.64 -2.15 -3.90
C GLY A 58 -21.30 -2.72 -2.53
N TYR A 59 -22.19 -2.52 -1.55
CA TYR A 59 -22.02 -2.95 -0.16
C TYR A 59 -21.61 -4.43 -0.03
N LYS A 60 -22.36 -5.36 -0.66
CA LYS A 60 -22.08 -6.81 -0.61
C LYS A 60 -20.67 -7.19 -1.06
N LYS A 61 -20.05 -6.38 -1.92
CA LYS A 61 -18.68 -6.60 -2.38
C LYS A 61 -17.67 -6.15 -1.34
N LEU A 62 -17.91 -5.01 -0.70
CA LEU A 62 -17.02 -4.46 0.34
C LEU A 62 -17.15 -5.21 1.66
N GLU A 63 -18.34 -5.72 1.99
CA GLU A 63 -18.59 -6.55 3.17
C GLU A 63 -17.68 -7.78 3.19
N LYS A 64 -17.46 -8.43 2.04
CA LYS A 64 -16.52 -9.56 1.90
C LYS A 64 -15.07 -9.18 2.17
N LEU A 65 -14.73 -7.89 2.05
CA LEU A 65 -13.38 -7.37 2.30
C LEU A 65 -13.23 -6.79 3.71
N ASN A 66 -14.27 -6.82 4.54
CA ASN A 66 -14.19 -6.30 5.91
C ASN A 66 -13.06 -6.95 6.74
N PRO A 67 -12.85 -8.29 6.71
CA PRO A 67 -11.73 -8.90 7.42
C PRO A 67 -10.37 -8.32 6.99
N LEU A 68 -10.18 -8.14 5.68
CA LEU A 68 -8.99 -7.51 5.12
C LEU A 68 -8.84 -6.07 5.61
N HIS A 69 -9.88 -5.25 5.53
CA HIS A 69 -9.81 -3.84 5.92
C HIS A 69 -9.42 -3.68 7.40
N VAL A 70 -9.99 -4.49 8.30
CA VAL A 70 -9.65 -4.51 9.74
C VAL A 70 -8.18 -4.88 9.95
N VAL A 71 -7.68 -5.88 9.21
CA VAL A 71 -6.26 -6.28 9.30
C VAL A 71 -5.34 -5.21 8.71
N GLN A 72 -5.71 -4.54 7.63
CA GLN A 72 -4.93 -3.43 7.08
C GLN A 72 -4.79 -2.29 8.08
N GLU A 73 -5.87 -1.91 8.76
CA GLU A 73 -5.85 -0.89 9.83
C GLU A 73 -4.94 -1.33 11.00
N THR A 74 -5.07 -2.60 11.43
CA THR A 74 -4.23 -3.16 12.49
C THR A 74 -2.74 -3.15 12.13
N VAL A 75 -2.42 -3.51 10.88
CA VAL A 75 -1.03 -3.53 10.37
C VAL A 75 -0.51 -2.10 10.19
N ALA A 76 -1.33 -1.17 9.71
CA ALA A 76 -0.98 0.23 9.59
C ALA A 76 -0.60 0.84 10.95
N ASP A 77 -1.40 0.56 11.99
CA ASP A 77 -1.10 0.96 13.37
C ASP A 77 0.22 0.37 13.88
N ARG A 78 0.48 -0.92 13.62
CA ARG A 78 1.75 -1.57 13.99
C ARG A 78 2.93 -0.94 13.28
N ALA A 79 2.84 -0.73 11.98
CA ALA A 79 3.87 -0.08 11.18
C ALA A 79 4.14 1.35 11.67
N LYS A 80 3.09 2.13 11.96
CA LYS A 80 3.20 3.48 12.54
C LYS A 80 3.96 3.48 13.87
N ARG A 81 3.64 2.57 14.80
CA ARG A 81 4.34 2.44 16.09
C ARG A 81 5.83 2.10 15.93
N ARG A 82 6.21 1.42 14.84
CA ARG A 82 7.62 1.13 14.50
C ARG A 82 8.34 2.29 13.81
N GLY A 83 7.64 3.39 13.51
CA GLY A 83 8.18 4.55 12.80
C GLY A 83 7.96 4.54 11.28
N GLY A 84 7.12 3.63 10.77
CA GLY A 84 6.68 3.64 9.37
C GLY A 84 6.06 4.99 8.98
N GLY A 85 6.27 5.40 7.73
CA GLY A 85 5.85 6.71 7.22
C GLY A 85 6.79 7.89 7.55
N ASN A 86 7.59 7.81 8.63
CA ASN A 86 8.48 8.89 9.08
C ASN A 86 9.96 8.70 8.66
N ASP A 87 10.33 7.52 8.13
CA ASP A 87 11.72 7.18 7.82
C ASP A 87 12.28 7.93 6.60
N LEU A 88 11.41 8.43 5.73
CA LEU A 88 11.79 9.28 4.59
C LEU A 88 12.34 10.62 5.05
N ASP A 89 11.64 11.30 5.95
CA ASP A 89 12.06 12.56 6.57
C ASP A 89 13.39 12.40 7.32
N ARG A 90 13.61 11.23 7.95
CA ARG A 90 14.87 10.92 8.62
C ARG A 90 16.02 10.78 7.61
N ARG A 91 15.79 10.10 6.47
CA ARG A 91 16.79 9.91 5.40
C ARG A 91 17.10 11.20 4.64
N MET A 92 16.11 12.03 4.35
CA MET A 92 16.28 13.30 3.65
C MET A 92 17.07 14.32 4.49
N ARG A 93 16.81 14.40 5.81
CA ARG A 93 17.54 15.29 6.73
C ARG A 93 19.05 14.99 6.86
N GLY A 94 19.47 13.77 6.49
CA GLY A 94 20.88 13.36 6.44
C GLY A 94 21.63 13.78 5.17
N ARG A 95 20.93 14.17 4.09
CA ARG A 95 21.51 14.58 2.80
C ARG A 95 21.70 16.10 2.66
N ARG A 96 22.09 16.76 3.76
CA ARG A 96 22.18 18.22 3.95
C ARG A 96 23.25 18.96 3.10
N GLY A 97 23.63 18.43 1.93
CA GLY A 97 24.66 18.99 1.04
C GLY A 97 24.17 19.40 -0.35
N SER A 98 22.91 19.15 -0.72
CA SER A 98 22.41 19.47 -2.07
C SER A 98 21.06 20.16 -1.98
N ARG A 99 20.94 21.28 -2.70
CA ARG A 99 19.82 22.22 -2.80
C ARG A 99 18.56 21.61 -3.46
N ALA A 100 18.14 20.44 -3.01
CA ALA A 100 17.07 19.65 -3.62
C ALA A 100 15.88 19.54 -2.65
N TYR A 101 14.77 20.18 -3.06
CA TYR A 101 13.41 20.00 -2.55
C TYR A 101 13.27 19.83 -1.02
N GLU A 102 13.03 20.92 -0.31
CA GLU A 102 12.51 20.88 1.05
C GLU A 102 10.99 20.66 0.98
N PRO A 103 10.43 19.57 1.52
CA PRO A 103 8.99 19.44 1.63
C PRO A 103 8.50 20.52 2.61
N GLU A 104 7.63 21.43 2.16
CA GLU A 104 7.09 22.54 2.97
C GLU A 104 6.21 22.10 4.16
N ALA A 105 5.93 20.80 4.29
CA ALA A 105 5.19 20.26 5.42
C ALA A 105 6.05 19.21 6.12
N SER A 106 6.14 19.27 7.45
CA SER A 106 6.47 18.09 8.26
C SER A 106 5.36 17.08 8.00
N MET A 107 5.55 16.25 6.98
CA MET A 107 4.57 15.28 6.55
C MET A 107 4.67 14.09 7.50
N SER A 108 4.05 14.20 8.67
CA SER A 108 3.66 13.01 9.44
C SER A 108 2.56 12.29 8.64
N VAL A 109 2.95 11.61 7.57
CA VAL A 109 2.02 10.78 6.80
C VAL A 109 1.68 9.60 7.68
N GLU A 110 0.45 9.56 8.16
CA GLU A 110 -0.05 8.37 8.84
C GLU A 110 0.07 7.17 7.90
N VAL A 111 0.59 6.06 8.40
CA VAL A 111 0.63 4.82 7.62
C VAL A 111 -0.79 4.45 7.26
N SER A 112 -1.12 4.39 5.97
CA SER A 112 -2.49 4.10 5.50
C SER A 112 -2.65 2.65 5.05
N SER A 113 -3.89 2.16 5.03
CA SER A 113 -4.22 0.83 4.46
C SER A 113 -3.76 0.67 3.00
N ALA A 114 -3.75 1.77 2.24
CA ALA A 114 -3.24 1.78 0.87
C ALA A 114 -1.72 1.57 0.83
N GLN A 115 -0.98 2.21 1.74
CA GLN A 115 0.46 2.02 1.85
C GLN A 115 0.82 0.61 2.34
N VAL A 116 0.02 0.03 3.24
CA VAL A 116 0.12 -1.38 3.63
C VAL A 116 -0.06 -2.29 2.40
N ALA A 117 -1.05 -2.01 1.55
CA ALA A 117 -1.29 -2.78 0.32
C ALA A 117 -0.13 -2.68 -0.68
N ILE A 118 0.47 -1.49 -0.84
CA ILE A 118 1.65 -1.30 -1.70
C ILE A 118 2.86 -2.05 -1.12
N ASN A 119 3.13 -1.90 0.18
CA ASN A 119 4.25 -2.58 0.84
C ASN A 119 4.06 -4.10 0.91
N TYR A 120 2.83 -4.61 0.86
CA TYR A 120 2.57 -6.05 0.70
C TYR A 120 3.10 -6.56 -0.65
N VAL A 121 2.90 -5.84 -1.75
CA VAL A 121 3.47 -6.21 -3.06
C VAL A 121 5.00 -6.26 -3.02
N ILE A 122 5.62 -5.28 -2.36
CA ILE A 122 7.07 -5.24 -2.14
C ILE A 122 7.53 -6.44 -1.31
N ALA A 123 6.83 -6.74 -0.21
CA ALA A 123 7.15 -7.85 0.67
C ALA A 123 7.03 -9.22 -0.02
N LYS A 124 6.16 -9.34 -1.03
CA LYS A 124 6.06 -10.54 -1.86
C LYS A 124 7.14 -10.64 -2.93
N GLY A 125 7.92 -9.58 -3.17
CA GLY A 125 9.05 -9.59 -4.10
C GLY A 125 8.82 -8.86 -5.42
N GLY A 126 7.73 -8.11 -5.55
CA GLY A 126 7.44 -7.31 -6.74
C GLY A 126 7.78 -5.83 -6.59
N ILE A 127 8.03 -5.14 -7.71
CA ILE A 127 8.10 -3.67 -7.74
C ILE A 127 6.71 -3.14 -8.15
N PRO A 128 5.98 -2.45 -7.25
CA PRO A 128 4.65 -1.94 -7.55
C PRO A 128 4.71 -0.77 -8.54
N LEU A 129 3.95 -0.86 -9.63
CA LEU A 129 3.68 0.24 -10.54
C LEU A 129 2.39 0.93 -10.09
N VAL A 130 2.52 2.03 -9.34
CA VAL A 130 1.39 2.78 -8.79
C VAL A 130 1.04 3.95 -9.70
N ASP A 131 -0.25 4.13 -9.98
CA ASP A 131 -0.74 5.31 -10.71
C ASP A 131 -0.67 6.56 -9.81
N VAL A 132 0.03 7.59 -10.30
CA VAL A 132 0.16 8.90 -9.65
C VAL A 132 -0.38 9.95 -10.62
N TYR A 133 -1.42 10.67 -10.20
CA TYR A 133 -2.10 11.65 -11.06
C TYR A 133 -2.39 12.98 -10.35
N ASN A 134 -2.01 13.12 -9.07
CA ASN A 134 -2.08 14.35 -8.30
C ASN A 134 -1.07 14.33 -7.13
N MET A 135 -0.95 15.45 -6.42
CA MET A 135 -0.01 15.59 -5.29
C MET A 135 -0.32 14.63 -4.14
N GLU A 136 -1.60 14.42 -3.81
CA GLU A 136 -2.03 13.52 -2.73
C GLU A 136 -1.58 12.07 -2.99
N THR A 137 -1.80 11.56 -4.21
CA THR A 137 -1.35 10.22 -4.61
C THR A 137 0.18 10.12 -4.68
N ALA A 138 0.87 11.20 -5.07
CA ALA A 138 2.34 11.23 -5.04
C ALA A 138 2.86 11.13 -3.59
N GLN A 139 2.25 11.86 -2.66
CA GLN A 139 2.59 11.84 -1.24
C GLN A 139 2.31 10.46 -0.60
N GLU A 140 1.18 9.85 -0.93
CA GLU A 140 0.83 8.50 -0.47
C GLU A 140 1.88 7.47 -0.90
N VAL A 141 2.28 7.50 -2.18
CA VAL A 141 3.28 6.57 -2.74
C VAL A 141 4.66 6.80 -2.15
N VAL A 142 5.10 8.07 -2.06
CA VAL A 142 6.40 8.41 -1.49
C VAL A 142 6.47 7.92 -0.04
N ALA A 143 5.43 8.09 0.76
CA ALA A 143 5.38 7.61 2.14
C ALA A 143 5.42 6.08 2.33
N CYS A 144 5.35 5.28 1.26
CA CYS A 144 5.66 3.85 1.31
C CYS A 144 7.16 3.57 1.48
N LEU A 145 8.02 4.52 1.14
CA LEU A 145 9.48 4.33 1.16
C LEU A 145 10.03 4.39 2.60
N GLY A 146 11.12 3.65 2.81
CA GLY A 146 11.91 3.73 4.04
C GLY A 146 11.50 2.75 5.14
N TRP A 147 10.37 2.06 5.00
CA TRP A 147 9.91 1.03 5.93
C TRP A 147 9.40 -0.20 5.18
N GLN A 148 9.26 -1.32 5.89
CA GLN A 148 8.78 -2.58 5.33
C GLN A 148 7.83 -3.27 6.32
N LEU A 149 6.98 -4.14 5.77
CA LEU A 149 6.15 -5.04 6.56
C LEU A 149 7.01 -6.13 7.20
N THR A 150 6.68 -6.52 8.43
CA THR A 150 7.28 -7.69 9.07
C THR A 150 6.67 -8.98 8.51
N LYS A 151 7.35 -10.12 8.72
CA LYS A 151 6.82 -11.44 8.33
C LYS A 151 5.45 -11.70 8.97
N ASP A 152 5.28 -11.33 10.23
CA ASP A 152 4.01 -11.50 10.96
C ASP A 152 2.90 -10.61 10.37
N GLU A 153 3.20 -9.36 10.02
CA GLU A 153 2.25 -8.45 9.37
C GLU A 153 1.83 -8.97 7.99
N VAL A 154 2.76 -9.52 7.22
CA VAL A 154 2.46 -10.18 5.94
C VAL A 154 1.57 -11.41 6.14
N ALA A 155 1.87 -12.24 7.14
CA ALA A 155 1.07 -13.43 7.45
C ALA A 155 -0.36 -13.07 7.87
N MET A 156 -0.53 -12.01 8.67
CA MET A 156 -1.86 -11.49 9.02
C MET A 156 -2.66 -11.10 7.77
N LEU A 157 -2.00 -10.38 6.84
CA LEU A 157 -2.64 -9.96 5.59
C LEU A 157 -3.00 -11.17 4.72
N ASP A 158 -2.12 -12.17 4.59
CA ASP A 158 -2.40 -13.40 3.85
C ASP A 158 -3.64 -14.12 4.38
N SER A 159 -3.73 -14.31 5.70
CA SER A 159 -4.88 -14.96 6.34
C SER A 159 -6.19 -14.19 6.22
N ALA A 160 -6.14 -12.87 6.02
CA ALA A 160 -7.33 -12.04 5.87
C ALA A 160 -7.94 -12.09 4.47
N VAL A 161 -7.24 -12.68 3.49
CA VAL A 161 -7.63 -12.76 2.08
C VAL A 161 -7.68 -14.20 1.55
N ASP A 162 -7.55 -15.19 2.44
CA ASP A 162 -7.86 -16.61 2.19
C ASP A 162 -9.37 -16.87 2.39
#